data_AF-A0A066UBK8-F1
#
_entry.id   AF-A0A066UBK8-F1
#
_cell.length_a   1.000
_cell.length_b   1.000
_cell.length_c   1.000
_cell.angle_alpha   90.00
_cell.angle_beta   90.00
_cell.angle_gamma   90.00
#
_symmetry.space_group_name_H-M   'P 1'
#
loop_
_entity.id
_entity.type
_entity.pdbx_description
1 polymer ?
#
loop_
_entity_poly.entity_id
_entity_poly.type
_entity_poly.pdbx_seq_one_letter_code
_entity_poly.pdbx_strand_id
1 'polypeptide(L)'
;MNNPIFINQLTDLSKNRFALDTLSNEQFFEFYQTLLSNFNINLGNDWYLIGTDGCHLCDEVYALLSQVGRIRPLPFVHRADVMNADELVIETLGVVIPILVTPTRLLCYPFSVMDIMTLTDPKSTMPV
;
A
#
# COMPACT_ATOMS: atom_id res chain seq x y z
N MET A 1 15.37 -3.34 -10.88
CA MET A 1 15.25 -1.99 -11.50
C MET A 1 15.95 -0.97 -10.59
N ASN A 2 16.96 -0.21 -11.05
CA ASN A 2 17.63 0.81 -10.21
C ASN A 2 16.96 2.20 -10.40
N ASN A 3 15.79 2.41 -9.81
CA ASN A 3 15.19 3.74 -9.71
C ASN A 3 15.62 4.37 -8.36
N PRO A 4 16.59 5.30 -8.33
CA PRO A 4 17.10 5.85 -7.07
C PRO A 4 16.03 6.60 -6.26
N ILE A 5 15.02 7.17 -6.91
CA ILE A 5 13.91 7.86 -6.24
C ILE A 5 13.06 6.83 -5.50
N PHE A 6 12.69 5.73 -6.17
CA PHE A 6 11.95 4.64 -5.56
C PHE A 6 12.70 4.04 -4.36
N ILE A 7 14.01 3.78 -4.51
CA ILE A 7 14.85 3.23 -3.44
C ILE A 7 14.88 4.16 -2.22
N ASN A 8 15.03 5.46 -2.43
CA ASN A 8 15.03 6.45 -1.34
C ASN A 8 13.67 6.49 -0.64
N GLN A 9 12.57 6.56 -1.40
CA GLN A 9 11.21 6.56 -0.85
C GLN A 9 10.91 5.27 -0.07
N LEU A 10 11.35 4.11 -0.57
CA LEU A 10 11.21 2.82 0.11
C LEU A 10 12.01 2.80 1.42
N THR A 11 13.23 3.33 1.39
CA THR A 11 14.11 3.46 2.57
C THR A 11 13.52 4.43 3.61
N ASP A 12 12.89 5.51 3.18
CA ASP A 12 12.21 6.43 4.09
C ASP A 12 10.97 5.78 4.71
N LEU A 13 10.24 4.97 3.94
CA LEU A 13 9.06 4.25 4.42
C LEU A 13 9.40 3.25 5.53
N SER A 14 10.55 2.58 5.48
CA SER A 14 10.99 1.66 6.55
C SER A 14 11.33 2.36 7.86
N LYS A 15 11.59 3.67 7.82
CA LYS A 15 11.90 4.50 9.00
C LYS A 15 10.69 5.29 9.48
N ASN A 16 9.82 5.69 8.57
CA ASN A 16 8.67 6.53 8.83
C ASN A 16 7.47 6.06 7.98
N ARG A 17 6.46 5.50 8.64
CA ARG A 17 5.22 5.04 8.02
C ARG A 17 4.42 6.12 7.27
N PHE A 18 4.71 7.40 7.51
CA PHE A 18 4.08 8.54 6.83
C PHE A 18 4.98 9.17 5.76
N ALA A 19 6.12 8.56 5.41
CA ALA A 19 7.11 9.14 4.50
C ALA A 19 6.50 9.60 3.16
N LEU A 20 5.56 8.81 2.63
CA LEU A 20 4.96 9.06 1.32
C LEU A 20 3.87 10.14 1.35
N ASP A 21 3.39 10.57 2.52
CA ASP A 21 2.32 11.57 2.62
C ASP A 21 2.75 12.96 2.16
N THR A 22 4.05 13.18 2.05
CA THR A 22 4.66 14.44 1.60
C THR A 22 4.88 14.50 0.08
N LEU A 23 4.70 13.39 -0.62
CA LEU A 23 4.90 13.31 -2.07
C LEU A 23 3.81 14.06 -2.82
N SER A 24 4.18 14.65 -3.96
CA SER A 24 3.19 15.10 -4.94
C SER A 24 2.45 13.91 -5.55
N ASN A 25 1.29 14.15 -6.15
CA ASN A 25 0.51 13.10 -6.82
C ASN A 25 1.32 12.39 -7.91
N GLU A 26 2.15 13.12 -8.66
CA GLU A 26 3.03 12.56 -9.70
C GLU A 26 4.11 11.65 -9.10
N GLN A 27 4.79 12.12 -8.04
CA GLN A 27 5.81 11.34 -7.33
C GLN A 27 5.23 10.08 -6.69
N PHE A 28 4.04 10.19 -6.09
CA PHE A 28 3.35 9.04 -5.52
C PHE A 28 2.95 8.05 -6.62
N PHE A 29 2.46 8.53 -7.76
CA PHE A 29 2.08 7.67 -8.88
C PHE A 29 3.29 6.91 -9.44
N GLU A 30 4.44 7.58 -9.67
CA GLU A 30 5.68 6.91 -10.09
C GLU A 30 6.14 5.84 -9.08
N PHE A 31 6.06 6.16 -7.78
CA PHE A 31 6.36 5.21 -6.72
C PHE A 31 5.41 4.01 -6.75
N TYR A 32 4.10 4.26 -6.82
CA TYR A 32 3.04 3.25 -6.85
C TYR A 32 3.19 2.32 -8.05
N GLN A 33 3.43 2.87 -9.24
CA GLN A 33 3.68 2.08 -10.45
C GLN A 33 4.91 1.18 -10.29
N THR A 34 6.01 1.75 -9.80
CA THR A 34 7.24 1.00 -9.57
C THR A 34 6.99 -0.10 -8.55
N LEU A 35 6.34 0.20 -7.42
CA LEU A 35 6.01 -0.77 -6.39
C LEU A 35 5.22 -1.94 -6.96
N LEU A 36 4.11 -1.70 -7.65
CA LEU A 36 3.28 -2.77 -8.22
C LEU A 36 4.00 -3.61 -9.27
N SER A 37 4.88 -2.99 -10.07
CA SER A 37 5.68 -3.73 -11.04
C SER A 37 6.62 -4.76 -10.40
N ASN A 38 7.10 -4.52 -9.17
CA ASN A 38 7.90 -5.50 -8.41
C ASN A 38 7.10 -6.77 -8.08
N PHE A 39 5.77 -6.68 -8.05
CA PHE A 39 4.87 -7.82 -7.81
C PHE A 39 4.28 -8.40 -9.11
N ASN A 40 4.70 -7.91 -10.28
CA ASN A 40 4.07 -8.21 -11.58
C ASN A 40 2.58 -7.86 -11.63
N ILE A 41 2.17 -6.80 -10.91
CA ILE A 41 0.79 -6.35 -10.83
C ILE A 41 0.55 -5.20 -11.84
N ASN A 42 -0.54 -5.30 -12.60
CA ASN A 42 -0.96 -4.23 -13.50
C ASN A 42 -1.70 -3.11 -12.74
N LEU A 43 -1.59 -1.88 -13.26
CA LEU A 43 -2.29 -0.72 -12.71
C LEU A 43 -3.80 -0.87 -12.86
N GLY A 44 -4.53 -0.38 -11.85
CA GLY A 44 -5.98 -0.38 -11.82
C GLY A 44 -6.51 0.34 -10.59
N ASN A 45 -7.80 0.18 -10.33
CA ASN A 45 -8.47 0.79 -9.17
C ASN A 45 -8.55 -0.14 -7.95
N ASP A 46 -8.00 -1.34 -8.07
CA ASP A 46 -7.99 -2.33 -7.01
C ASP A 46 -6.99 -1.96 -5.91
N TRP A 47 -7.26 -2.48 -4.72
CA TRP A 47 -6.39 -2.31 -3.57
C TRP A 47 -5.59 -3.59 -3.33
N TYR A 48 -4.43 -3.45 -2.69
CA TYR A 48 -3.56 -4.57 -2.38
C TYR A 48 -3.14 -4.50 -0.93
N LEU A 49 -3.19 -5.64 -0.22
CA LEU A 49 -2.57 -5.77 1.08
C LEU A 49 -1.25 -6.52 0.92
N ILE A 50 -0.14 -5.77 1.01
CA ILE A 50 1.19 -6.37 1.06
C ILE A 50 1.37 -6.98 2.45
N GLY A 51 1.64 -8.27 2.49
CA GLY A 51 1.80 -9.06 3.70
C GLY A 51 2.66 -10.28 3.42
N THR A 52 2.59 -11.29 4.28
CA THR A 52 3.15 -12.61 3.99
C THR A 52 2.33 -13.67 4.72
N ASP A 53 2.45 -14.93 4.31
CA ASP A 53 1.73 -16.02 4.95
C ASP A 53 2.12 -16.17 6.43
N GLY A 54 1.12 -16.42 7.29
CA GLY A 54 1.32 -16.50 8.75
C GLY A 54 1.42 -15.15 9.48
N CYS A 55 1.21 -14.04 8.79
CA CYS A 55 1.18 -12.70 9.37
C CYS A 55 -0.13 -12.42 10.14
N HIS A 56 -0.10 -12.53 11.48
CA HIS A 56 -1.25 -12.21 12.33
C HIS A 56 -1.78 -10.77 12.13
N LEU A 57 -0.88 -9.80 11.98
CA LEU A 57 -1.26 -8.41 11.74
C LEU A 57 -2.03 -8.24 10.42
N CYS A 58 -1.74 -9.08 9.42
CA CYS A 58 -2.44 -9.06 8.15
C CYS A 58 -3.90 -9.50 8.33
N ASP A 59 -4.16 -10.49 9.20
CA ASP A 59 -5.51 -10.91 9.56
C ASP A 59 -6.28 -9.80 10.31
N GLU A 60 -5.61 -9.04 11.19
CA GLU A 60 -6.21 -7.86 11.83
C GLU A 60 -6.62 -6.81 10.79
N VAL A 61 -5.76 -6.54 9.79
CA VAL A 61 -6.09 -5.61 8.72
C VAL A 61 -7.25 -6.12 7.86
N TYR A 62 -7.34 -7.43 7.56
CA TYR A 62 -8.51 -7.98 6.86
C TYR A 62 -9.79 -7.84 7.68
N ALA A 63 -9.73 -8.04 9.00
CA ALA A 63 -10.85 -7.81 9.89
C ALA A 63 -11.26 -6.32 9.88
N LEU A 64 -10.30 -5.41 9.85
CA LEU A 64 -10.53 -3.96 9.75
C LEU A 64 -11.21 -3.60 8.41
N LEU A 65 -10.67 -4.06 7.28
CA LEU A 65 -11.24 -3.87 5.95
C LEU A 65 -12.65 -4.45 5.84
N SER A 66 -12.89 -5.61 6.45
CA SER A 66 -14.23 -6.23 6.51
C SER A 66 -15.22 -5.38 7.29
N GLN A 67 -14.79 -4.72 8.37
CA GLN A 67 -15.64 -3.78 9.11
C GLN A 67 -15.97 -2.54 8.27
N VAL A 68 -14.98 -1.97 7.59
CA VAL A 68 -15.18 -0.82 6.70
C VAL A 68 -16.13 -1.19 5.55
N GLY A 69 -15.95 -2.36 4.93
CA GLY A 69 -16.81 -2.87 3.85
C GLY A 69 -18.28 -3.03 4.23
N ARG A 70 -18.59 -3.19 5.52
CA ARG A 70 -19.99 -3.18 6.03
C ARG A 70 -20.58 -1.78 6.14
N ILE A 71 -19.74 -0.75 6.24
CA ILE A 71 -20.14 0.66 6.37
C ILE A 71 -20.24 1.30 4.98
N ARG A 72 -19.29 1.04 4.09
CA ARG A 72 -19.18 1.62 2.75
C ARG A 72 -18.59 0.59 1.78
N PRO A 73 -19.05 0.54 0.51
CA PRO A 73 -18.41 -0.28 -0.50
C PRO A 73 -16.91 0.06 -0.64
N LEU A 74 -16.07 -0.96 -0.59
CA LEU A 74 -14.64 -0.85 -0.87
C LEU A 74 -14.33 -1.51 -2.22
N PRO A 75 -13.30 -1.04 -2.95
CA PRO A 75 -12.68 -1.82 -4.01
C PRO A 75 -12.25 -3.20 -3.51
N PHE A 76 -12.10 -4.14 -4.43
CA PHE A 76 -11.57 -5.45 -4.09
C PHE A 76 -10.13 -5.31 -3.56
N VAL A 77 -9.83 -6.02 -2.46
CA VAL A 77 -8.49 -6.01 -1.84
C VAL A 77 -7.81 -7.35 -2.11
N HIS A 78 -6.80 -7.35 -2.97
CA HIS A 78 -5.99 -8.52 -3.26
C HIS A 78 -4.90 -8.73 -2.21
N ARG A 79 -4.49 -9.98 -2.01
CA ARG A 79 -3.29 -10.30 -1.22
C ARG A 79 -2.07 -10.16 -2.12
N ALA A 80 -1.04 -9.45 -1.66
CA ALA A 80 0.27 -9.45 -2.29
C ALA A 80 1.29 -9.99 -1.28
N ASP A 81 1.82 -11.19 -1.51
CA ASP A 81 2.89 -11.71 -0.66
C ASP A 81 4.19 -10.96 -0.98
N VAL A 82 4.76 -10.33 0.04
CA VAL A 82 6.01 -9.57 -0.03
C VAL A 82 7.14 -10.45 -0.58
N MET A 83 7.11 -11.76 -0.31
CA MET A 83 8.12 -12.72 -0.77
C MET A 83 8.13 -12.93 -2.29
N ASN A 84 7.12 -12.44 -3.01
CA ASN A 84 7.07 -12.47 -4.47
C ASN A 84 7.65 -11.22 -5.13
N ALA A 85 8.16 -10.26 -4.35
CA ALA A 85 8.77 -9.04 -4.86
C ALA A 85 10.29 -9.19 -5.10
N ASP A 86 10.90 -8.17 -5.70
CA ASP A 86 12.37 -8.05 -5.77
C ASP A 86 12.98 -7.98 -4.35
N GLU A 87 14.23 -8.46 -4.23
CA GLU A 87 14.97 -8.59 -2.96
C GLU A 87 14.95 -7.32 -2.10
N LEU A 88 15.19 -6.14 -2.70
CA LEU A 88 15.16 -4.87 -1.97
C LEU A 88 13.78 -4.58 -1.35
N VAL A 89 12.69 -4.91 -2.06
CA VAL A 89 11.33 -4.73 -1.56
C VAL A 89 11.04 -5.71 -0.43
N ILE A 90 11.52 -6.95 -0.54
CA ILE A 90 11.44 -7.95 0.53
C ILE A 90 12.14 -7.43 1.79
N GLU A 91 13.40 -7.03 1.68
CA GLU A 91 14.20 -6.57 2.82
C GLU A 91 13.59 -5.34 3.49
N THR A 92 13.06 -4.41 2.69
CA THR A 92 12.58 -3.13 3.21
C THR A 92 11.15 -3.21 3.72
N LEU A 93 10.25 -3.84 2.97
CA LEU A 93 8.83 -3.92 3.34
C LEU A 93 8.54 -5.08 4.29
N GLY A 94 9.33 -6.15 4.26
CA GLY A 94 9.13 -7.32 5.12
C GLY A 94 9.17 -7.01 6.62
N VAL A 95 9.79 -5.89 7.02
CA VAL A 95 9.83 -5.42 8.42
C VAL A 95 8.72 -4.43 8.78
N VAL A 96 7.91 -3.98 7.80
CA VAL A 96 6.81 -3.00 7.99
C VAL A 96 5.44 -3.52 7.53
N ILE A 97 5.35 -4.74 6.99
CA ILE A 97 4.05 -5.38 6.71
C ILE A 97 3.18 -5.47 7.98
N PRO A 98 1.84 -5.38 7.86
CA PRO A 98 1.06 -5.24 6.63
C PRO A 98 0.97 -3.80 6.12
N ILE A 99 0.85 -3.67 4.79
CA ILE A 99 0.73 -2.38 4.10
C ILE A 99 -0.48 -2.42 3.16
N LEU A 100 -1.43 -1.51 3.36
CA LEU A 100 -2.54 -1.31 2.43
C LEU A 100 -2.10 -0.34 1.33
N VAL A 101 -2.07 -0.82 0.09
CA VAL A 101 -1.72 -0.06 -1.10
C VAL A 101 -2.98 0.26 -1.89
N THR A 102 -3.18 1.54 -2.18
CA THR A 102 -4.27 2.04 -3.02
C THR A 102 -3.71 2.94 -4.13
N PRO A 103 -4.50 3.29 -5.16
CA PRO A 103 -4.02 4.16 -6.23
C PRO A 103 -3.61 5.58 -5.78
N THR A 104 -4.02 6.01 -4.58
CA THR A 104 -3.86 7.40 -4.12
C THR A 104 -3.03 7.54 -2.84
N ARG A 105 -2.92 6.46 -2.06
CA ARG A 105 -2.21 6.42 -0.78
C ARG A 105 -1.69 5.02 -0.49
N LEU A 106 -0.68 4.96 0.37
CA LEU A 106 -0.20 3.74 0.99
C LEU A 106 -0.28 3.91 2.50
N LEU A 107 -0.94 2.97 3.20
CA LEU A 107 -1.06 2.97 4.65
C LEU A 107 -0.23 1.81 5.22
N CYS A 108 0.84 2.14 5.92
CA CYS A 108 1.60 1.16 6.72
C CYS A 108 0.96 1.00 8.10
N TYR A 109 0.77 -0.23 8.54
CA TYR A 109 0.21 -0.51 9.87
C TYR A 109 1.07 0.12 10.99
N PRO A 110 0.47 0.58 12.10
CA PRO A 110 -0.97 0.61 12.39
C PRO A 110 -1.75 1.77 11.75
N PHE A 111 -2.97 1.49 11.29
CA PHE A 111 -3.96 2.47 10.85
C PHE A 111 -5.36 2.05 11.31
N SER A 112 -6.30 2.99 11.29
CA SER A 112 -7.65 2.87 11.83
C SER A 112 -8.72 2.74 10.74
N VAL A 113 -9.95 2.45 11.15
CA VAL A 113 -11.15 2.55 10.28
C VAL A 113 -11.23 3.92 9.61
N MET A 114 -10.93 4.98 10.36
CA MET A 114 -11.05 6.35 9.87
C MET A 114 -10.04 6.63 8.75
N ASP A 115 -8.80 6.13 8.88
CA ASP A 115 -7.77 6.28 7.86
C ASP A 115 -8.22 5.64 6.54
N ILE A 116 -8.79 4.43 6.57
CA ILE A 116 -9.32 3.76 5.38
C ILE A 116 -10.52 4.50 4.79
N MET A 117 -11.42 5.02 5.62
CA MET A 117 -12.60 5.74 5.17
C MET A 117 -12.23 6.98 4.34
N THR A 118 -11.15 7.68 4.70
CA THR A 118 -10.67 8.87 3.96
C THR A 118 -10.20 8.54 2.54
N LEU A 119 -9.79 7.30 2.28
CA LEU A 119 -9.33 6.85 0.95
C LEU A 119 -10.48 6.72 -0.06
N THR A 120 -11.68 6.47 0.44
CA THR A 120 -12.87 6.24 -0.39
C THR A 120 -13.72 7.50 -0.57
N ASP A 121 -13.28 8.64 -0.06
CA ASP A 121 -14.00 9.88 -0.27
C ASP A 121 -13.83 10.35 -1.73
N PRO A 122 -14.92 10.71 -2.42
CA PRO A 122 -14.91 11.00 -3.86
C PRO A 122 -14.02 12.20 -4.25
N LYS A 123 -13.53 12.99 -3.29
CA LYS A 123 -12.55 14.06 -3.52
C LYS A 123 -11.10 13.57 -3.67
N SER A 124 -10.83 12.30 -3.38
CA SER A 124 -9.49 11.70 -3.40
C SER A 124 -9.13 11.01 -4.74
N THR A 125 -10.01 11.04 -5.75
CA THR A 125 -9.72 10.41 -7.05
C THR A 125 -8.74 11.26 -7.88
N MET A 126 -7.59 10.68 -8.26
CA MET A 126 -6.70 11.30 -9.25
C MET A 126 -7.46 11.47 -10.59
N PRO A 127 -7.28 12.60 -11.28
CA PRO A 127 -7.76 12.73 -12.66
C PRO A 127 -6.97 11.74 -13.53
N VAL A 128 -7.71 10.98 -14.33
CA VAL A 128 -7.19 10.11 -15.39
C VAL A 128 -6.56 10.95 -16.50
#